data_AF-A0A961UV04-F1
#
_entry.id   AF-A0A961UV04-F1
#
_cell.length_a   1.000
_cell.length_b   1.000
_cell.length_c   1.000
_cell.angle_alpha   90.00
_cell.angle_beta   90.00
_cell.angle_gamma   90.00
#
_symmetry.space_group_name_H-M   'P 1'
#
loop_
_entity.id
_entity.type
_entity.pdbx_description
1 polymer ?
#
loop_
_entity_poly.entity_id
_entity_poly.type
_entity_poly.pdbx_seq_one_letter_code
_entity_poly.pdbx_strand_id
1 'polypeptide(L)'
;HRDRMTTDLFFTLDLLDCFPDLKLLGDISHFLVGREFEWPIDETNHSYIHRILDSSWAFHGRVASREQVQIEISFPHHRMWLDLFLDWWEYGFRSWKRRAGPDDTLAFTCELGPKPYAITGPDGNDTTDRWAEALMMKDLVKARWDSLAS
;
A
#
# COMPACT_ATOMS: atom_id res chain seq x y z
N HIS A 1 -9.96 -2.03 0.10
CA HIS A 1 -10.41 -3.42 0.27
C HIS A 1 -11.49 -3.76 -0.74
N ARG A 2 -11.40 -4.95 -1.37
CA ARG A 2 -12.35 -5.44 -2.40
C ARG A 2 -13.75 -5.64 -1.81
N ASP A 3 -14.78 -5.51 -2.65
CA ASP A 3 -16.21 -5.64 -2.29
C ASP A 3 -16.66 -4.66 -1.20
N ARG A 4 -15.95 -3.53 -1.06
CA ARG A 4 -16.30 -2.42 -0.19
C ARG A 4 -16.61 -1.19 -1.02
N MET A 5 -17.39 -0.28 -0.43
CA MET A 5 -17.75 1.01 -1.03
C MET A 5 -16.52 1.78 -1.56
N THR A 6 -15.38 1.70 -0.88
CA THR A 6 -14.12 2.39 -1.25
C THR A 6 -13.17 1.52 -2.09
N THR A 7 -13.69 0.53 -2.83
CA THR A 7 -12.89 -0.24 -3.79
C THR A 7 -12.45 0.60 -4.99
N ASP A 8 -13.34 1.45 -5.50
CA ASP A 8 -13.04 2.29 -6.67
C ASP A 8 -12.31 3.57 -6.26
N LEU A 9 -11.24 3.89 -7.00
CA LEU A 9 -10.38 5.04 -6.71
C LEU A 9 -11.15 6.35 -6.86
N PHE A 10 -11.82 6.56 -7.98
CA PHE A 10 -12.45 7.84 -8.27
C PHE A 10 -13.64 8.10 -7.36
N PHE A 11 -14.45 7.09 -7.10
CA PHE A 11 -15.50 7.18 -6.10
C PHE A 11 -14.96 7.51 -4.71
N THR A 12 -13.83 6.91 -4.32
CA THR A 12 -13.19 7.25 -3.04
C THR A 12 -12.67 8.69 -3.02
N LEU A 13 -12.13 9.20 -4.13
CA LEU A 13 -11.72 10.61 -4.24
C LEU A 13 -12.92 11.56 -4.14
N ASP A 14 -14.04 11.25 -4.79
CA ASP A 14 -15.29 12.03 -4.70
C ASP A 14 -15.82 12.05 -3.25
N LEU A 15 -15.71 10.92 -2.54
CA LEU A 15 -16.03 10.86 -1.11
C LEU A 15 -15.13 11.77 -0.28
N LEU A 16 -13.82 11.81 -0.56
CA LEU A 16 -12.89 12.70 0.14
C LEU A 16 -13.17 14.18 -0.14
N ASP A 17 -13.64 14.52 -1.34
CA ASP A 17 -14.07 15.90 -1.64
C ASP A 17 -15.32 16.30 -0.85
N CYS A 18 -16.22 15.35 -0.58
CA CYS A 18 -17.41 15.58 0.25
C CYS A 18 -17.10 15.55 1.77
N PHE A 19 -16.12 14.75 2.18
CA PHE A 19 -15.77 14.50 3.58
C PHE A 19 -14.25 14.63 3.77
N PRO A 20 -13.70 15.85 3.78
CA PRO A 20 -12.24 16.07 3.79
C PRO A 20 -11.53 15.53 5.03
N ASP A 21 -12.25 15.40 6.16
CA ASP A 21 -11.72 14.88 7.42
C ASP A 21 -11.86 13.35 7.55
N LEU A 22 -12.35 12.66 6.52
CA LEU A 22 -12.54 11.21 6.54
C LEU A 22 -11.20 10.50 6.72
N LYS A 23 -11.09 9.69 7.78
CA LYS A 23 -9.89 8.92 8.08
C LYS A 23 -9.93 7.57 7.38
N LEU A 24 -8.98 7.34 6.47
CA LEU A 24 -8.86 6.09 5.72
C LEU A 24 -7.84 5.13 6.33
N LEU A 25 -8.10 3.84 6.15
CA LEU A 25 -7.08 2.80 6.20
C LEU A 25 -6.48 2.66 4.80
N GLY A 26 -5.24 3.12 4.63
CA GLY A 26 -4.53 3.20 3.36
C GLY A 26 -4.03 1.85 2.88
N ASP A 27 -4.92 1.08 2.25
CA ASP A 27 -4.59 -0.12 1.49
C ASP A 27 -4.58 0.20 -0.01
N ILE A 28 -3.49 0.85 -0.45
CA ILE A 28 -3.33 1.39 -1.80
C ILE A 28 -3.12 0.30 -2.87
N SER A 29 -2.87 -0.95 -2.45
CA SER A 29 -2.70 -2.10 -3.35
C SER A 29 -3.93 -2.33 -4.24
N HIS A 30 -5.12 -2.11 -3.68
CA HIS A 30 -6.39 -2.25 -4.39
C HIS A 30 -6.60 -1.19 -5.47
N PHE A 31 -6.10 0.03 -5.28
CA PHE A 31 -6.24 1.08 -6.29
C PHE A 31 -5.32 0.83 -7.47
N LEU A 32 -4.06 0.43 -7.22
CA LEU A 32 -3.11 0.12 -8.29
C LEU A 32 -3.62 -1.01 -9.19
N VAL A 33 -4.06 -2.13 -8.61
CA VAL A 33 -4.56 -3.27 -9.40
C VAL A 33 -5.93 -2.96 -10.01
N GLY A 34 -6.84 -2.31 -9.28
CA GLY A 34 -8.21 -2.05 -9.75
C GLY A 34 -8.29 -1.00 -10.86
N ARG A 35 -7.34 -0.07 -10.90
CA ARG A 35 -7.21 0.94 -11.96
C ARG A 35 -6.22 0.56 -13.04
N GLU A 36 -5.58 -0.61 -12.90
CA GLU A 36 -4.57 -1.12 -13.81
C GLU A 36 -3.47 -0.10 -14.14
N PHE A 37 -2.87 0.52 -13.12
CA PHE A 37 -1.84 1.53 -13.37
C PHE A 37 -0.65 0.96 -14.17
N GLU A 38 -0.35 1.57 -15.30
CA GLU A 38 0.78 1.21 -16.15
C GLU A 38 2.10 1.65 -15.51
N TRP A 39 3.14 0.82 -15.66
CA TRP A 39 4.48 1.17 -15.25
C TRP A 39 5.28 1.80 -16.40
N PRO A 40 6.02 2.90 -16.19
CA PRO A 40 6.11 3.69 -14.96
C PRO A 40 4.82 4.48 -14.70
N ILE A 41 4.48 4.64 -13.42
CA ILE A 41 3.27 5.38 -13.00
C ILE A 41 3.45 6.85 -13.39
N ASP A 42 2.48 7.41 -14.10
CA ASP A 42 2.50 8.82 -14.46
C ASP A 42 2.19 9.75 -13.27
N GLU A 43 2.50 11.05 -13.44
CA GLU A 43 2.28 12.06 -12.40
C GLU A 43 0.81 12.17 -11.98
N THR A 44 -0.13 11.90 -12.89
CA THR A 44 -1.56 11.99 -12.62
C THR A 44 -1.99 10.88 -11.65
N ASN A 45 -1.59 9.64 -11.90
CA ASN A 45 -1.89 8.50 -11.04
C ASN A 45 -1.15 8.59 -9.70
N HIS A 46 0.10 9.08 -9.69
CA HIS A 46 0.79 9.44 -8.45
C HIS A 46 -0.04 10.43 -7.62
N SER A 47 -0.57 11.49 -8.25
CA SER A 47 -1.35 12.51 -7.55
C SER A 47 -2.63 11.94 -6.91
N TYR A 48 -3.29 10.98 -7.56
CA TYR A 48 -4.47 10.33 -7.00
C TYR A 48 -4.13 9.49 -5.76
N ILE A 49 -3.04 8.73 -5.80
CA ILE A 49 -2.59 7.95 -4.64
C ILE A 49 -2.15 8.88 -3.50
N HIS A 50 -1.47 9.99 -3.81
CA HIS A 50 -1.13 11.00 -2.81
C HIS A 50 -2.37 11.56 -2.11
N ARG A 51 -3.46 11.84 -2.83
CA ARG A 51 -4.74 12.25 -2.20
C ARG A 51 -5.29 11.20 -1.23
N ILE A 52 -5.25 9.92 -1.59
CA ILE A 52 -5.65 8.83 -0.68
C ILE A 52 -4.75 8.79 0.57
N LEU A 53 -3.45 8.95 0.38
CA LEU A 53 -2.44 8.92 1.45
C LEU A 53 -2.56 10.14 2.37
N ASP A 54 -2.94 11.29 1.85
CA ASP A 54 -3.19 12.52 2.62
C ASP A 54 -4.40 12.37 3.57
N SER A 55 -5.31 11.45 3.29
CA SER A 55 -6.42 11.08 4.18
C SER A 55 -6.20 9.77 4.95
N SER A 56 -5.05 9.10 4.78
CA SER A 56 -4.74 7.83 5.44
C SER A 56 -4.24 8.04 6.87
N TRP A 57 -4.76 7.27 7.82
CA TRP A 57 -4.40 7.31 9.26
C TRP A 57 -3.84 6.00 9.79
N ALA A 58 -3.91 4.94 9.00
CA ALA A 58 -3.28 3.65 9.21
C ALA A 58 -3.02 3.03 7.84
N PHE A 59 -2.15 2.02 7.77
CA PHE A 59 -1.68 1.46 6.51
C PHE A 59 -1.74 -0.07 6.51
N HIS A 60 -2.09 -0.62 5.35
CA HIS A 60 -1.86 -2.03 5.06
C HIS A 60 -0.68 -2.18 4.11
N GLY A 61 0.28 -3.01 4.53
CA GLY A 61 1.45 -3.39 3.76
C GLY A 61 1.14 -4.57 2.86
N ARG A 62 0.75 -4.27 1.63
CA ARG A 62 0.66 -5.22 0.52
C ARG A 62 1.19 -4.54 -0.74
N VAL A 63 2.01 -5.26 -1.49
CA VAL A 63 2.51 -4.80 -2.79
C VAL A 63 1.72 -5.51 -3.89
N ALA A 64 1.12 -4.72 -4.77
CA ALA A 64 0.44 -5.21 -5.96
C ALA A 64 1.26 -4.91 -7.22
N SER A 65 1.04 -5.69 -8.27
CA SER A 65 1.30 -5.28 -9.64
C SER A 65 0.00 -4.82 -10.30
N ARG A 66 0.11 -4.31 -11.54
CA ARG A 66 -1.05 -3.97 -12.38
C ARG A 66 -2.07 -5.12 -12.50
N GLU A 67 -1.60 -6.37 -12.42
CA GLU A 67 -2.39 -7.55 -12.76
C GLU A 67 -2.65 -8.48 -11.55
N GLN A 68 -1.93 -8.29 -10.44
CA GLN A 68 -2.05 -9.13 -9.25
C GLN A 68 -2.04 -8.27 -7.98
N VAL A 69 -3.06 -8.44 -7.14
CA VAL A 69 -3.22 -7.66 -5.89
C VAL A 69 -2.10 -7.90 -4.87
N GLN A 70 -1.45 -9.06 -4.92
CA GLN A 70 -0.34 -9.43 -4.05
C GLN A 70 0.72 -10.21 -4.80
N ILE A 71 1.93 -9.67 -4.86
CA ILE A 71 3.11 -10.29 -5.48
C ILE A 71 4.19 -10.60 -4.43
N GLU A 72 5.10 -11.49 -4.77
CA GLU A 72 6.27 -11.87 -3.97
C GLU A 72 7.28 -10.73 -3.97
N ILE A 73 7.47 -10.08 -2.82
CA ILE A 73 8.37 -8.93 -2.69
C ILE A 73 9.85 -9.35 -2.65
N SER A 74 10.12 -10.62 -2.37
CA SER A 74 11.46 -11.21 -2.37
C SER A 74 12.02 -11.45 -3.78
N PHE A 75 11.18 -11.39 -4.82
CA PHE A 75 11.58 -11.69 -6.19
C PHE A 75 12.23 -10.47 -6.87
N PRO A 76 13.44 -10.59 -7.47
CA PRO A 76 14.16 -9.44 -8.03
C PRO A 76 13.39 -8.65 -9.10
N HIS A 77 12.56 -9.33 -9.91
CA HIS A 77 11.78 -8.68 -10.97
C HIS A 77 10.54 -7.92 -10.44
N HIS A 78 10.12 -8.17 -9.20
CA HIS A 78 9.06 -7.41 -8.53
C HIS A 78 9.59 -6.17 -7.80
N ARG A 79 10.92 -5.97 -7.77
CA ARG A 79 11.55 -4.86 -7.05
C ARG A 79 11.02 -3.49 -7.44
N MET A 80 10.73 -3.27 -8.73
CA MET A 80 10.12 -2.02 -9.21
C MET A 80 8.80 -1.68 -8.52
N TRP A 81 7.95 -2.68 -8.28
CA TRP A 81 6.69 -2.50 -7.55
C TRP A 81 6.94 -2.32 -6.06
N LEU A 82 7.86 -3.09 -5.46
CA LEU A 82 8.21 -2.91 -4.05
C LEU A 82 8.74 -1.48 -3.79
N ASP A 83 9.66 -1.00 -4.62
CA ASP A 83 10.25 0.33 -4.50
C ASP A 83 9.17 1.43 -4.66
N LEU A 84 8.24 1.28 -5.63
CA LEU A 84 7.09 2.17 -5.77
C LEU A 84 6.24 2.26 -4.49
N PHE A 85 5.88 1.11 -3.91
CA PHE A 85 5.05 1.10 -2.70
C PHE A 85 5.81 1.66 -1.49
N LEU A 86 7.12 1.41 -1.38
CA LEU A 86 7.95 2.02 -0.34
C LEU A 86 7.96 3.55 -0.46
N ASP A 87 8.06 4.09 -1.68
CA ASP A 87 8.04 5.53 -1.91
C ASP A 87 6.64 6.13 -1.62
N TRP A 88 5.57 5.45 -2.02
CA TRP A 88 4.20 5.86 -1.65
C TRP A 88 3.94 5.80 -0.14
N TRP A 89 4.39 4.75 0.54
CA TRP A 89 4.26 4.67 2.00
C TRP A 89 5.09 5.76 2.69
N GLU A 90 6.30 6.05 2.21
CA GLU A 90 7.11 7.16 2.72
C GLU A 90 6.38 8.51 2.57
N TYR A 91 5.76 8.77 1.41
CA TYR A 91 4.90 9.95 1.22
C TYR A 91 3.77 9.97 2.27
N GLY A 92 3.05 8.86 2.44
CA GLY A 92 1.96 8.72 3.40
C GLY A 92 2.41 8.95 4.85
N PHE A 93 3.59 8.47 5.22
CA PHE A 93 4.17 8.68 6.55
C PHE A 93 4.52 10.14 6.79
N ARG A 94 5.13 10.82 5.81
CA ARG A 94 5.41 12.26 5.88
C ARG A 94 4.11 13.06 5.99
N SER A 95 3.09 12.68 5.22
CA SER A 95 1.76 13.32 5.29
C SER A 95 1.08 13.13 6.63
N TRP A 96 1.10 11.91 7.16
CA TRP A 96 0.55 11.61 8.47
C TRP A 96 1.25 12.40 9.59
N LYS A 97 2.60 12.47 9.60
CA LYS A 97 3.36 13.23 10.60
C LYS A 97 2.98 14.72 10.65
N ARG A 98 2.57 15.32 9.51
CA ARG A 98 2.11 16.72 9.48
C ARG A 98 0.75 16.93 10.16
N ARG A 99 -0.05 15.86 10.31
CA ARG A 99 -1.44 15.89 10.78
C ARG A 99 -1.62 15.24 12.15
N ALA A 100 -0.68 14.39 12.55
CA ALA A 100 -0.70 13.66 13.81
C ALA A 100 -0.35 14.55 15.02
N GLY A 101 -0.97 14.27 16.16
CA GLY A 101 -0.60 14.84 17.45
C GLY A 101 0.73 14.29 17.99
N PRO A 102 1.31 14.93 19.03
CA PRO A 102 2.61 14.53 19.59
C PRO A 102 2.63 13.11 20.17
N ASP A 103 1.48 12.61 20.63
CA ASP A 103 1.33 11.29 21.26
C ASP A 103 0.64 10.27 20.35
N ASP A 104 0.34 10.62 19.10
CA ASP A 104 -0.28 9.71 18.16
C ASP A 104 0.71 8.64 17.69
N THR A 105 0.20 7.45 17.39
CA THR A 105 0.98 6.35 16.82
C THR A 105 0.42 5.93 15.48
N LEU A 106 1.31 5.65 14.52
CA LEU A 106 0.91 5.17 13.22
C LEU A 106 0.94 3.64 13.17
N ALA A 107 -0.20 3.04 12.85
CA ALA A 107 -0.30 1.61 12.60
C ALA A 107 0.05 1.28 11.14
N PHE A 108 0.97 0.33 10.95
CA PHE A 108 1.24 -0.32 9.67
C PHE A 108 1.13 -1.83 9.87
N THR A 109 0.17 -2.46 9.17
CA THR A 109 -0.09 -3.90 9.26
C THR A 109 0.39 -4.57 7.98
N CYS A 110 1.39 -5.47 8.07
CA CYS A 110 1.75 -6.32 6.93
C CYS A 110 0.55 -7.24 6.62
N GLU A 111 -0.10 -7.03 5.48
CA GLU A 111 -1.38 -7.64 5.13
C GLU A 111 -1.22 -8.66 3.99
N LEU A 112 -0.26 -9.59 4.15
CA LEU A 112 -0.08 -10.66 3.18
C LEU A 112 -1.21 -11.70 3.34
N GLY A 113 -2.19 -11.65 2.44
CA GLY A 113 -3.35 -12.53 2.41
C GLY A 113 -2.95 -13.96 2.03
N PRO A 114 -3.63 -14.98 2.59
CA PRO A 114 -3.45 -16.36 2.16
C PRO A 114 -4.10 -16.58 0.78
N LYS A 115 -3.99 -17.79 0.24
CA LYS A 115 -4.71 -18.22 -0.97
C LYS A 115 -6.20 -17.82 -0.91
N PRO A 116 -6.78 -17.22 -1.97
CA PRO A 116 -6.21 -17.04 -3.32
C PRO A 116 -5.50 -15.69 -3.55
N TYR A 117 -5.21 -14.89 -2.51
CA TYR A 117 -4.49 -13.61 -2.70
C TYR A 117 -3.04 -13.84 -3.14
N ALA A 118 -2.35 -14.78 -2.51
CA ALA A 118 -1.00 -15.17 -2.91
C ALA A 118 -1.04 -15.99 -4.21
N ILE A 119 -0.05 -15.75 -5.08
CA ILE A 119 0.22 -16.64 -6.21
C ILE A 119 0.67 -18.00 -5.64
N THR A 120 0.15 -19.08 -6.22
CA THR A 120 0.48 -20.44 -5.80
C THR A 120 1.23 -21.20 -6.88
N GLY A 121 2.14 -22.06 -6.47
CA GLY A 121 2.81 -23.02 -7.35
C GLY A 121 1.87 -24.12 -7.87
N PRO A 122 2.37 -25.01 -8.74
CA PRO A 122 1.60 -26.14 -9.29
C PRO A 122 1.10 -27.14 -8.23
N ASP A 123 1.73 -27.18 -7.06
CA ASP A 123 1.33 -27.96 -5.89
C ASP A 123 0.21 -27.28 -5.07
N GLY A 124 -0.21 -26.09 -5.50
CA GLY A 124 -1.21 -25.27 -4.85
C GLY A 124 -0.71 -24.54 -3.62
N ASN A 125 0.59 -24.54 -3.30
CA ASN A 125 1.19 -23.83 -2.16
C ASN A 125 1.71 -22.44 -2.51
N ASP A 126 1.83 -21.58 -1.50
CA ASP A 126 2.45 -20.26 -1.66
C ASP A 126 3.86 -20.46 -2.24
N THR A 127 4.22 -19.61 -3.20
CA THR A 127 5.52 -19.61 -3.88
C THR A 127 6.67 -19.15 -2.97
N THR A 128 6.35 -18.50 -1.84
CA THR A 128 7.29 -17.96 -0.85
C THR A 128 6.86 -18.28 0.59
N ASP A 129 7.81 -18.15 1.53
CA ASP A 129 7.48 -18.10 2.96
C ASP A 129 6.90 -16.73 3.30
N ARG A 130 5.57 -16.69 3.42
CA ARG A 130 4.80 -15.49 3.76
C ARG A 130 5.19 -14.85 5.09
N TRP A 131 5.62 -15.64 6.07
CA TRP A 131 6.09 -15.10 7.35
C TRP A 131 7.43 -14.37 7.17
N ALA A 132 8.35 -14.97 6.42
CA ALA A 132 9.62 -14.35 6.08
C ALA A 132 9.43 -13.04 5.27
N GLU A 133 8.52 -13.02 4.30
CA GLU A 133 8.20 -11.80 3.53
C GLU A 133 7.53 -10.73 4.39
N ALA A 134 6.64 -11.10 5.33
CA ALA A 134 6.06 -10.14 6.26
C ALA A 134 7.13 -9.49 7.16
N LEU A 135 8.12 -10.27 7.63
CA LEU A 135 9.25 -9.74 8.38
C LEU A 135 10.13 -8.82 7.53
N MET A 136 10.43 -9.21 6.30
CA MET A 136 11.16 -8.38 5.34
C MET A 136 10.47 -7.04 5.10
N MET A 137 9.16 -7.04 4.84
CA MET A 137 8.38 -5.82 4.64
C MET A 137 8.40 -4.94 5.89
N LYS A 138 8.18 -5.53 7.07
CA LYS A 138 8.23 -4.81 8.36
C LYS A 138 9.58 -4.12 8.54
N ASP A 139 10.69 -4.80 8.23
CA ASP A 139 12.03 -4.22 8.37
C ASP A 139 12.29 -3.08 7.36
N LEU A 140 11.86 -3.24 6.10
CA LEU A 140 11.96 -2.19 5.07
C LEU A 140 11.16 -0.94 5.43
N VAL A 141 9.91 -1.13 5.87
CA VAL A 141 9.01 -0.04 6.27
C VAL A 141 9.51 0.67 7.51
N LYS A 142 10.01 -0.09 8.50
CA LYS A 142 10.64 0.48 9.69
C LYS A 142 11.85 1.33 9.34
N ALA A 143 12.71 0.85 8.43
CA ALA A 143 13.86 1.62 7.97
C ALA A 143 13.44 2.93 7.28
N ARG A 144 12.41 2.89 6.43
CA ARG A 144 11.84 4.12 5.82
C ARG A 144 11.30 5.05 6.89
N TRP A 145 10.52 4.57 7.85
CA TRP A 145 9.99 5.38 8.94
C TRP A 145 11.09 6.04 9.79
N ASP A 146 12.11 5.28 10.17
CA ASP A 146 13.22 5.77 10.99
C ASP A 146 14.04 6.85 10.24
N SER A 147 14.17 6.74 8.91
CA SER A 147 14.81 7.77 8.07
C SER A 147 14.05 9.12 8.02
N LEU A 148 12.78 9.14 8.46
CA LEU A 148 11.98 10.36 8.55
C LEU A 148 12.14 11.09 9.89
N ALA A 149 12.86 10.51 10.85
CA ALA A 149 13.10 11.10 12.17
C ALA A 149 14.44 11.85 12.25
N SER A 150 15.31 11.65 11.25
CA SER A 150 16.57 12.37 11.05
C SER A 150 16.41 13.68 10.29
#